data_AF-A0A9P4H6E5-F1
#
_entry.id   AF-A0A9P4H6E5-F1
#
_cell.length_a   1.000
_cell.length_b   1.000
_cell.length_c   1.000
_cell.angle_alpha   90.00
_cell.angle_beta   90.00
_cell.angle_gamma   90.00
#
_symmetry.space_group_name_H-M   'P 1'
#
loop_
_entity.id
_entity.type
_entity.pdbx_description
1 polymer ?
#
loop_
_entity_poly.entity_id
_entity_poly.type
_entity_poly.pdbx_seq_one_letter_code
_entity_poly.pdbx_strand_id
1 'polypeptide(L)'
;MQTQYSDDLHGQSLPEVHHQEQSYIYSVPDKSPAYAVPNAPPTIGYDHAPATDAAYSPAGKRRIWTQWWVLALIGLAVAIIAGLVGGFIGQAIQRGREPSNGSASAPSSSSCPTNSSSSATTPPSGSSNTTFGTIVRPDTGCNYPASKPQQKRIPGVSLYWKQNYTTICNSGWSGPNSGIVGMWTLTPGDCIEACHVYNLYGSNRNKPCLGGGFIPDWTDRDEGAKMNNGAPFNCFLQSNTTGISPNDRDAVEVVALCMTGQCDNIGTV
;
A
#
# COMPACT_ATOMS: atom_id res chain seq x y z
N MET A 1 -34.11 24.47 -60.82
CA MET A 1 -33.12 23.60 -60.15
C MET A 1 -33.65 23.34 -58.75
N GLN A 2 -34.24 22.17 -58.53
CA GLN A 2 -34.78 21.73 -57.24
C GLN A 2 -33.84 20.65 -56.70
N THR A 3 -33.20 20.90 -55.56
CA THR A 3 -32.40 19.91 -54.84
C THR A 3 -33.30 19.21 -53.83
N GLN A 4 -33.56 17.92 -54.07
CA GLN A 4 -34.18 17.00 -53.12
C GLN A 4 -33.19 16.73 -51.98
N TYR A 5 -33.67 16.88 -50.75
CA TYR A 5 -32.99 16.49 -49.52
C TYR A 5 -33.67 15.22 -49.01
N SER A 6 -32.94 14.10 -48.99
CA SER A 6 -33.41 12.83 -48.41
C SER A 6 -32.83 12.67 -47.02
N ASP A 7 -33.70 12.63 -46.02
CA ASP A 7 -33.38 12.23 -44.64
C ASP A 7 -33.44 10.70 -44.53
N ASP A 8 -32.29 10.04 -44.60
CA ASP A 8 -32.14 8.62 -44.24
C ASP A 8 -31.77 8.50 -42.75
N LEU A 9 -32.80 8.61 -41.91
CA LEU A 9 -32.74 8.25 -40.49
C LEU A 9 -33.06 6.75 -40.35
N HIS A 10 -32.07 5.91 -40.65
CA HIS A 10 -32.11 4.49 -40.30
C HIS A 10 -31.34 4.22 -39.02
N GLY A 11 -32.11 3.72 -38.04
CA GLY A 11 -31.70 3.44 -36.67
C GLY A 11 -30.48 2.53 -36.60
N GLN A 12 -29.41 3.08 -36.05
CA GLN A 12 -28.36 2.28 -35.44
C GLN A 12 -28.87 1.85 -34.07
N SER A 13 -29.33 0.61 -33.99
CA SER A 13 -29.51 -0.10 -32.73
C SER A 13 -28.16 -0.11 -32.00
N LEU A 14 -28.05 0.71 -30.96
CA LEU A 14 -26.91 0.68 -30.04
C LEU A 14 -26.81 -0.74 -29.45
N PRO A 15 -25.61 -1.33 -29.39
CA PRO A 15 -25.43 -2.65 -28.83
C PRO A 15 -25.86 -2.63 -27.36
N GLU A 16 -26.78 -3.54 -27.02
CA GLU A 16 -27.24 -3.76 -25.66
C GLU A 16 -26.04 -4.24 -24.82
N VAL A 17 -25.52 -3.33 -23.98
CA VAL A 17 -24.43 -3.61 -23.06
C VAL A 17 -25.00 -4.44 -21.93
N HIS A 18 -24.83 -5.77 -22.00
CA HIS A 18 -25.04 -6.63 -20.85
C HIS A 18 -24.04 -6.24 -19.76
N HIS A 19 -24.51 -5.52 -18.75
CA HIS A 19 -23.79 -5.34 -17.49
C HIS A 19 -23.63 -6.72 -16.84
N GLN A 20 -22.49 -7.36 -17.10
CA GLN A 20 -22.06 -8.51 -16.35
C GLN A 20 -21.75 -8.01 -14.93
N GLU A 21 -22.69 -8.17 -14.02
CA GLU A 21 -22.50 -7.96 -12.58
C GLU A 21 -21.38 -8.90 -12.11
N GLN A 22 -20.13 -8.44 -12.20
CA GLN A 22 -19.02 -9.07 -11.52
C GLN A 22 -19.06 -8.57 -10.08
N SER A 23 -19.98 -9.15 -9.29
CA SER A 23 -19.92 -9.06 -7.84
C SER A 23 -18.66 -9.77 -7.40
N TYR A 24 -17.58 -9.03 -7.19
CA TYR A 24 -16.40 -9.54 -6.48
C TYR A 24 -16.82 -9.79 -5.03
N ILE A 25 -17.36 -11.00 -4.78
CA ILE A 25 -17.52 -11.54 -3.44
C ILE A 25 -16.11 -11.77 -2.93
N TYR A 26 -15.56 -10.77 -2.25
CA TYR A 26 -14.54 -11.03 -1.26
C TYR A 26 -15.22 -11.93 -0.23
N SER A 27 -14.81 -13.19 -0.16
CA SER A 27 -15.15 -14.08 0.93
C SER A 27 -14.48 -13.55 2.19
N VAL A 28 -15.10 -12.52 2.78
CA VAL A 28 -14.91 -12.19 4.20
C VAL A 28 -15.34 -13.45 4.95
N PRO A 29 -14.46 -14.11 5.72
CA PRO A 29 -14.86 -15.28 6.46
C PRO A 29 -16.03 -14.90 7.40
N ASP A 30 -17.21 -15.52 7.21
CA ASP A 30 -18.39 -15.34 8.09
C ASP A 30 -18.12 -15.75 9.56
N LYS A 31 -16.94 -16.30 9.84
CA LYS A 31 -16.41 -16.47 11.17
C LYS A 31 -15.27 -15.51 11.41
N SER A 32 -15.63 -14.29 11.82
CA SER A 32 -14.81 -13.56 12.78
C SER A 32 -14.46 -14.53 13.91
N PRO A 33 -13.18 -14.77 14.24
CA PRO A 33 -12.88 -15.51 15.46
C PRO A 33 -13.63 -14.81 16.59
N ALA A 34 -14.30 -15.58 17.44
CA ALA A 34 -14.86 -15.07 18.67
C ALA A 34 -13.67 -14.53 19.48
N TYR A 35 -13.35 -13.25 19.29
CA TYR A 35 -12.53 -12.52 20.23
C TYR A 35 -13.36 -12.53 21.51
N ALA A 36 -12.95 -13.40 22.44
CA ALA A 36 -13.31 -13.23 23.83
C ALA A 36 -12.97 -11.79 24.16
N VAL A 37 -13.99 -10.96 24.32
CA VAL A 37 -13.87 -9.59 24.81
C VAL A 37 -13.09 -9.73 26.12
N PRO A 38 -11.81 -9.32 26.17
CA PRO A 38 -11.14 -9.21 27.44
C PRO A 38 -11.95 -8.16 28.18
N ASN A 39 -12.51 -8.53 29.34
CA ASN A 39 -13.29 -7.68 30.23
C ASN A 39 -12.92 -6.22 30.03
N ALA A 40 -13.88 -5.43 29.55
CA ALA A 40 -13.70 -4.00 29.34
C ALA A 40 -12.97 -3.42 30.56
N PRO A 41 -11.76 -2.85 30.40
CA PRO A 41 -11.14 -2.13 31.49
C PRO A 41 -12.12 -1.02 31.92
N PRO A 42 -12.27 -0.76 33.22
CA PRO A 42 -13.22 0.22 33.71
C PRO A 42 -13.02 1.53 32.97
N THR A 43 -14.12 2.12 32.53
CA THR A 43 -14.20 3.44 31.91
C THR A 43 -13.56 4.45 32.85
N ILE A 44 -12.26 4.71 32.66
CA ILE A 44 -11.59 5.83 33.31
C ILE A 44 -12.08 7.06 32.56
N GLY A 45 -12.94 7.84 33.21
CA GLY A 45 -13.32 9.16 32.74
C GLY A 45 -12.06 9.95 32.41
N TYR A 46 -12.00 10.47 31.19
CA TYR A 46 -10.96 11.39 30.78
C TYR A 46 -11.22 12.74 31.46
N ASP A 47 -10.91 12.83 32.75
CA ASP A 47 -10.66 14.12 33.38
C ASP A 47 -9.39 14.67 32.75
N HIS A 48 -9.54 15.76 32.00
CA HIS A 48 -8.45 16.55 31.47
C HIS A 48 -7.56 17.03 32.63
N ALA A 49 -6.52 16.27 32.94
CA ALA A 49 -5.45 16.74 33.80
C ALA A 49 -4.68 17.85 33.05
N PRO A 50 -4.46 19.02 33.68
CA PRO A 50 -3.68 20.09 33.07
C PRO A 50 -2.26 19.58 32.80
N ALA A 51 -1.73 19.95 31.63
CA ALA A 51 -0.37 19.64 31.21
C ALA A 51 0.62 20.09 32.29
N THR A 52 1.15 19.13 33.04
CA THR A 52 2.32 19.33 33.86
C THR A 52 3.53 19.20 32.95
N ASP A 53 4.29 20.29 32.85
CA ASP A 53 5.59 20.35 32.20
C ASP A 53 6.51 19.26 32.77
N ALA A 54 6.54 18.11 32.09
CA ALA A 54 7.43 17.02 32.45
C ALA A 54 8.85 17.42 32.07
N ALA A 55 9.62 17.78 33.10
CA ALA A 55 11.04 18.03 33.04
C ALA A 55 11.77 16.99 32.17
N TYR A 56 12.54 17.50 31.21
CA TYR A 56 13.46 16.77 30.35
C TYR A 56 14.32 15.80 31.18
N SER A 57 14.05 14.50 31.09
CA SER A 57 14.95 13.48 31.60
C SER A 57 16.14 13.35 30.63
N PRO A 58 17.38 13.58 31.06
CA PRO A 58 18.53 13.50 30.16
C PRO A 58 18.70 12.07 29.63
N ALA A 59 18.84 11.97 28.30
CA ALA A 59 19.03 10.72 27.58
C ALA A 59 20.18 9.89 28.18
N GLY A 60 19.81 8.82 28.89
CA GLY A 60 20.76 7.86 29.42
C GLY A 60 21.52 7.19 28.28
N LYS A 61 22.84 7.36 28.29
CA LYS A 61 23.83 6.74 27.40
C LYS A 61 23.83 5.22 27.59
N ARG A 62 22.84 4.51 27.03
CA ARG A 62 22.66 3.06 27.19
C ARG A 62 23.64 2.28 26.31
N ARG A 63 24.72 1.81 26.95
CA ARG A 63 25.19 0.40 26.94
C ARG A 63 25.14 -0.35 25.59
N ILE A 64 25.76 0.18 24.54
CA ILE A 64 25.92 -0.46 23.22
C ILE A 64 26.77 -1.76 23.30
N TRP A 65 27.58 -1.92 24.35
CA TRP A 65 28.55 -3.01 24.42
C TRP A 65 27.95 -4.40 24.71
N THR A 66 26.79 -4.47 25.37
CA THR A 66 26.12 -5.76 25.65
C THR A 66 25.38 -6.33 24.44
N GLN A 67 25.14 -5.55 23.40
CA GLN A 67 24.36 -5.98 22.24
C GLN A 67 25.16 -6.86 21.26
N TRP A 68 26.50 -6.72 21.25
CA TRP A 68 27.38 -7.50 20.37
C TRP A 68 27.43 -8.99 20.74
N TRP A 69 27.43 -9.33 22.03
CA TRP A 69 27.41 -10.72 22.49
C TRP A 69 26.11 -11.43 22.13
N VAL A 70 24.97 -10.71 22.16
CA VAL A 70 23.67 -11.27 21.78
C VAL A 70 23.64 -11.62 20.28
N LEU A 71 24.20 -10.76 19.42
CA LEU A 71 24.29 -11.04 17.98
C LEU A 71 25.21 -12.23 17.68
N ALA A 72 26.32 -12.38 18.40
CA ALA A 72 27.22 -13.53 18.26
C ALA A 72 26.52 -14.86 18.64
N LEU A 73 25.74 -14.87 19.73
CA LEU A 73 24.97 -16.04 20.15
C LEU A 73 23.89 -16.42 19.14
N ILE A 74 23.18 -15.44 18.56
CA ILE A 74 22.17 -15.69 17.51
C ILE A 74 22.85 -16.29 16.26
N GLY A 75 23.98 -15.73 15.82
CA GLY A 75 24.74 -16.25 14.68
C GLY A 75 25.20 -17.70 14.89
N LEU A 76 25.72 -18.03 16.07
CA LEU A 76 26.11 -19.39 16.44
C LEU A 76 24.90 -20.36 16.40
N ALA A 77 23.76 -19.94 16.94
CA ALA A 77 22.55 -20.77 16.95
C ALA A 77 22.05 -21.08 15.52
N VAL A 78 22.06 -20.09 14.62
CA VAL A 78 21.69 -20.28 13.22
C VAL A 78 22.67 -21.23 12.51
N ALA A 79 23.98 -21.10 12.77
CA ALA A 79 24.99 -21.98 12.19
C ALA A 79 24.81 -23.45 12.63
N ILE A 80 24.47 -23.70 13.89
CA ILE A 80 24.20 -25.04 14.41
C ILE A 80 22.97 -25.65 13.73
N ILE A 81 21.88 -24.89 13.61
CA ILE A 81 20.64 -25.37 12.96
C ILE A 81 20.90 -25.66 11.48
N ALA A 82 21.60 -24.79 10.78
CA ALA A 82 21.95 -24.99 9.36
C ALA A 82 22.85 -26.21 9.16
N GLY A 83 23.84 -26.42 10.04
CA GLY A 83 24.72 -27.60 10.02
C GLY A 83 23.97 -28.91 10.26
N LEU A 84 23.01 -28.91 11.21
CA LEU A 84 22.18 -30.08 11.47
C LEU A 84 21.29 -30.43 10.26
N VAL A 85 20.61 -29.45 9.67
CA VAL A 85 19.74 -29.69 8.50
C VAL A 85 20.56 -30.09 7.26
N GLY A 86 21.70 -29.45 7.02
CA GLY A 86 22.59 -29.80 5.90
C GLY A 86 23.24 -31.18 6.03
N GLY A 87 23.54 -31.63 7.26
CA GLY A 87 24.14 -32.93 7.53
C GLY A 87 23.24 -34.12 7.16
N PHE A 88 21.91 -33.97 7.26
CA PHE A 88 20.97 -35.04 6.91
C PHE A 88 20.81 -35.24 5.39
N ILE A 89 21.01 -34.21 4.57
CA ILE A 89 20.89 -34.31 3.12
C ILE A 89 22.15 -34.98 2.51
N GLY A 90 23.31 -34.78 3.14
CA GLY A 90 24.60 -35.34 2.65
C GLY A 90 24.72 -36.86 2.73
N GLN A 91 24.02 -37.54 3.66
CA GLN A 91 24.10 -39.00 3.78
C GLN A 91 23.24 -39.78 2.78
N ALA A 92 22.26 -39.14 2.12
CA ALA A 92 21.41 -39.82 1.14
C ALA A 92 22.09 -40.03 -0.23
N ILE A 93 23.11 -39.23 -0.56
CA ILE A 93 23.72 -39.23 -1.91
C ILE A 93 24.87 -40.25 -2.05
N GLN A 94 25.46 -40.74 -0.95
CA GLN A 94 26.55 -41.72 -1.03
C GLN A 94 26.10 -43.18 -1.24
N ARG A 95 24.79 -43.48 -1.24
CA ARG A 95 24.27 -44.84 -1.53
C ARG A 95 23.93 -45.09 -3.01
N GLY A 96 24.20 -44.15 -3.92
CA GLY A 96 23.81 -44.25 -5.33
C GLY A 96 24.91 -44.59 -6.34
N ARG A 97 26.15 -44.88 -5.90
CA ARG A 97 27.24 -45.28 -6.81
C ARG A 97 27.58 -46.77 -6.64
N GLU A 98 26.64 -47.62 -7.02
CA GLU A 98 27.00 -48.93 -7.57
C GLU A 98 26.92 -48.87 -9.10
N PRO A 99 27.92 -49.40 -9.83
CA PRO A 99 27.89 -49.45 -11.29
C PRO A 99 27.00 -50.61 -11.76
N SER A 100 25.70 -50.37 -11.88
CA SER A 100 24.78 -51.32 -12.50
C SER A 100 24.57 -50.99 -13.98
N ASN A 101 25.22 -51.80 -14.83
CA ASN A 101 24.80 -52.09 -16.19
C ASN A 101 23.31 -52.48 -16.18
N GLY A 102 22.46 -51.83 -16.98
CA GLY A 102 21.10 -52.35 -17.18
C GLY A 102 20.10 -51.40 -17.83
N SER A 103 19.95 -51.59 -19.14
CA SER A 103 18.73 -51.44 -19.95
C SER A 103 17.84 -50.20 -19.83
N ALA A 104 17.83 -49.47 -20.94
CA ALA A 104 16.78 -48.55 -21.35
C ALA A 104 15.37 -49.17 -21.20
N SER A 105 14.46 -48.40 -20.62
CA SER A 105 13.02 -48.63 -20.73
C SER A 105 12.33 -47.27 -20.81
N ALA A 106 11.78 -46.99 -21.99
CA ALA A 106 11.06 -45.77 -22.31
C ALA A 106 9.75 -45.66 -21.51
N PRO A 107 9.33 -44.45 -21.08
CA PRO A 107 8.01 -44.26 -20.50
C PRO A 107 6.94 -44.21 -21.59
N SER A 108 5.96 -45.08 -21.43
CA SER A 108 4.76 -45.22 -22.25
C SER A 108 3.89 -43.96 -22.25
N SER A 109 3.50 -43.55 -23.45
CA SER A 109 2.54 -42.50 -23.75
C SER A 109 1.13 -42.90 -23.27
N SER A 110 0.61 -42.12 -22.32
CA SER A 110 -0.79 -42.15 -21.89
C SER A 110 -1.65 -41.44 -22.95
N SER A 111 -2.49 -42.21 -23.64
CA SER A 111 -3.49 -41.75 -24.61
C SER A 111 -4.79 -41.37 -23.90
N CYS A 112 -5.19 -40.10 -23.98
CA CYS A 112 -6.54 -39.65 -23.65
C CYS A 112 -7.46 -39.73 -24.88
N PRO A 113 -8.74 -40.13 -24.71
CA PRO A 113 -9.65 -40.37 -25.82
C PRO A 113 -10.17 -39.07 -26.43
N THR A 114 -10.08 -39.01 -27.76
CA THR A 114 -10.67 -38.01 -28.65
C THR A 114 -12.16 -38.29 -28.82
N ASN A 115 -13.04 -37.37 -28.41
CA ASN A 115 -14.40 -37.30 -28.96
C ASN A 115 -15.04 -35.94 -28.68
N SER A 116 -15.12 -35.09 -29.71
CA SER A 116 -16.31 -34.34 -30.15
C SER A 116 -15.88 -33.17 -31.03
N SER A 117 -16.19 -33.31 -32.31
CA SER A 117 -16.12 -32.28 -33.33
C SER A 117 -17.14 -31.18 -33.03
N SER A 118 -16.66 -30.04 -32.54
CA SER A 118 -17.36 -28.77 -32.58
C SER A 118 -16.54 -27.82 -33.44
N SER A 119 -17.10 -27.35 -34.55
CA SER A 119 -16.49 -26.36 -35.42
C SER A 119 -16.05 -25.15 -34.59
N ALA A 120 -14.74 -25.03 -34.39
CA ALA A 120 -14.12 -23.88 -33.78
C ALA A 120 -14.17 -22.72 -34.77
N THR A 121 -15.19 -21.88 -34.62
CA THR A 121 -15.18 -20.53 -35.18
C THR A 121 -14.04 -19.80 -34.50
N THR A 122 -12.96 -19.51 -35.23
CA THR A 122 -11.86 -18.67 -34.76
C THR A 122 -12.43 -17.29 -34.39
N PRO A 123 -12.42 -16.89 -33.10
CA PRO A 123 -12.72 -15.52 -32.77
C PRO A 123 -11.61 -14.64 -33.36
N PRO A 124 -11.94 -13.49 -33.96
CA PRO A 124 -10.94 -12.58 -34.47
C PRO A 124 -9.96 -12.22 -33.37
N SER A 125 -8.65 -12.24 -33.68
CA SER A 125 -7.58 -11.67 -32.85
C SER A 125 -7.73 -10.15 -32.78
N GLY A 126 -8.82 -9.68 -32.20
CA GLY A 126 -8.92 -8.35 -31.63
C GLY A 126 -8.28 -8.43 -30.27
N SER A 127 -6.99 -8.10 -30.20
CA SER A 127 -6.36 -7.61 -28.98
C SER A 127 -7.14 -6.37 -28.55
N SER A 128 -8.27 -6.56 -27.88
CA SER A 128 -8.87 -5.53 -27.05
C SER A 128 -7.81 -5.23 -26.00
N ASN A 129 -7.03 -4.17 -26.25
CA ASN A 129 -6.34 -3.47 -25.19
C ASN A 129 -7.45 -3.12 -24.19
N THR A 130 -7.66 -3.98 -23.20
CA THR A 130 -8.51 -3.70 -22.06
C THR A 130 -7.79 -2.57 -21.37
N THR A 131 -8.09 -1.33 -21.77
CA THR A 131 -7.69 -0.14 -21.05
C THR A 131 -8.40 -0.26 -19.72
N PHE A 132 -7.75 -0.92 -18.76
CA PHE A 132 -8.14 -0.88 -17.37
C PHE A 132 -8.29 0.61 -17.03
N GLY A 133 -9.49 0.99 -16.60
CA GLY A 133 -9.92 2.39 -16.54
C GLY A 133 -8.83 3.29 -15.98
N THR A 134 -8.53 4.37 -16.68
CA THR A 134 -7.52 5.34 -16.26
C THR A 134 -7.88 5.82 -14.86
N ILE A 135 -7.00 5.55 -13.89
CA ILE A 135 -7.17 6.06 -12.53
C ILE A 135 -7.03 7.57 -12.62
N VAL A 136 -8.13 8.28 -12.32
CA VAL A 136 -8.15 9.74 -12.35
C VAL A 136 -7.22 10.24 -11.25
N ARG A 137 -6.31 11.14 -11.61
CA ARG A 137 -5.46 11.83 -10.64
C ARG A 137 -6.35 12.54 -9.61
N PRO A 138 -6.20 12.26 -8.31
CA PRO A 138 -7.00 12.89 -7.28
C PRO A 138 -6.64 14.37 -7.13
N ASP A 139 -7.66 15.21 -6.98
CA ASP A 139 -7.48 16.63 -6.68
C ASP A 139 -7.20 16.83 -5.19
N THR A 140 -6.12 17.54 -4.88
CA THR A 140 -5.71 17.93 -3.53
C THR A 140 -6.20 19.34 -3.15
N GLY A 141 -6.71 20.12 -4.13
CA GLY A 141 -7.06 21.53 -4.00
C GLY A 141 -5.86 22.49 -3.99
N CYS A 142 -4.64 21.97 -4.16
CA CYS A 142 -3.41 22.76 -4.06
C CYS A 142 -3.04 23.51 -5.33
N ASN A 143 -3.64 23.23 -6.50
CA ASN A 143 -3.35 23.92 -7.77
C ASN A 143 -1.84 23.94 -8.14
N TYR A 144 -1.15 22.82 -7.99
CA TYR A 144 0.24 22.67 -8.43
C TYR A 144 0.33 22.68 -9.97
N PRO A 145 1.37 23.28 -10.59
CA PRO A 145 2.53 23.95 -10.00
C PRO A 145 2.33 25.44 -9.67
N ALA A 146 1.19 26.04 -10.02
CA ALA A 146 0.96 27.48 -9.87
C ALA A 146 1.08 27.97 -8.41
N SER A 147 0.79 27.11 -7.44
CA SER A 147 0.85 27.43 -6.01
C SER A 147 2.21 27.21 -5.34
N LYS A 148 3.26 26.74 -6.06
CA LYS A 148 4.56 26.37 -5.45
C LYS A 148 5.12 27.37 -4.42
N PRO A 149 5.06 28.71 -4.61
CA PRO A 149 5.60 29.65 -3.62
C PRO A 149 4.73 29.82 -2.35
N GLN A 150 3.51 29.29 -2.34
CA GLN A 150 2.55 29.47 -1.25
C GLN A 150 2.27 28.13 -0.56
N GLN A 151 2.62 28.05 0.72
CA GLN A 151 2.22 26.94 1.57
C GLN A 151 0.76 27.15 2.02
N LYS A 152 -0.19 26.71 1.19
CA LYS A 152 -1.62 26.78 1.50
C LYS A 152 -2.02 25.59 2.38
N ARG A 153 -2.89 25.85 3.35
CA ARG A 153 -3.53 24.82 4.18
C ARG A 153 -5.00 24.68 3.79
N ILE A 154 -5.44 23.46 3.54
CA ILE A 154 -6.80 23.16 3.07
C ILE A 154 -7.41 22.14 4.03
N PRO A 155 -8.51 22.48 4.74
CA PRO A 155 -9.20 21.51 5.57
C PRO A 155 -9.87 20.45 4.68
N GLY A 156 -9.86 19.21 5.14
CA GLY A 156 -10.49 18.07 4.48
C GLY A 156 -11.17 17.15 5.49
N VAL A 157 -12.09 16.33 5.00
CA VAL A 157 -12.79 15.32 5.80
C VAL A 157 -12.74 14.01 5.04
N SER A 158 -12.31 12.95 5.70
CA SER A 158 -12.26 11.62 5.07
C SER A 158 -13.66 11.08 4.78
N LEU A 159 -13.78 10.18 3.81
CA LEU A 159 -15.08 9.77 3.29
C LEU A 159 -15.84 8.85 4.25
N TYR A 160 -15.18 7.80 4.75
CA TYR A 160 -15.77 6.72 5.53
C TYR A 160 -15.79 7.06 7.03
N TRP A 161 -14.63 7.37 7.63
CA TRP A 161 -14.53 7.64 9.08
C TRP A 161 -14.86 9.07 9.47
N LYS A 162 -15.11 9.96 8.49
CA LYS A 162 -15.32 11.40 8.70
C LYS A 162 -14.19 12.05 9.51
N GLN A 163 -12.97 11.56 9.34
CA GLN A 163 -11.81 12.07 10.05
C GLN A 163 -11.42 13.43 9.46
N ASN A 164 -11.43 14.47 10.31
CA ASN A 164 -10.96 15.79 9.92
C ASN A 164 -9.44 15.79 9.78
N TYR A 165 -8.94 16.35 8.68
CA TYR A 165 -7.53 16.51 8.40
C TYR A 165 -7.25 17.85 7.70
N THR A 166 -5.97 18.19 7.56
CA THR A 166 -5.51 19.35 6.82
C THR A 166 -4.48 18.92 5.79
N THR A 167 -4.73 19.27 4.54
CA THR A 167 -3.75 19.18 3.46
C THR A 167 -2.86 20.42 3.52
N ILE A 168 -1.56 20.23 3.64
CA ILE A 168 -0.54 21.27 3.55
C ILE A 168 0.10 21.16 2.17
N CYS A 169 -0.19 22.13 1.32
CA CYS A 169 0.27 22.16 -0.06
C CYS A 169 1.77 22.37 -0.16
N ASN A 170 2.38 21.83 -1.22
CA ASN A 170 3.80 22.01 -1.53
C ASN A 170 4.71 21.66 -0.36
N SER A 171 4.37 20.59 0.37
CA SER A 171 5.07 20.17 1.57
C SER A 171 5.20 18.65 1.56
N GLY A 172 6.38 18.15 1.89
CA GLY A 172 6.67 16.72 2.00
C GLY A 172 7.18 16.35 3.39
N TRP A 173 7.22 15.05 3.69
CA TRP A 173 7.92 14.54 4.87
C TRP A 173 9.34 14.11 4.50
N SER A 174 10.31 14.83 5.03
CA SER A 174 11.74 14.51 5.00
C SER A 174 12.23 14.38 6.44
N GLY A 175 12.19 13.17 7.01
CA GLY A 175 12.68 12.95 8.37
C GLY A 175 13.13 11.50 8.58
N PRO A 176 14.33 11.26 9.13
CA PRO A 176 14.77 9.91 9.44
C PRO A 176 13.80 9.27 10.45
N ASN A 177 13.49 7.99 10.25
CA ASN A 177 12.67 7.17 11.16
C ASN A 177 11.22 7.62 11.39
N SER A 178 10.72 8.61 10.64
CA SER A 178 9.33 9.08 10.74
C SER A 178 8.33 8.16 10.02
N GLY A 179 8.77 7.49 8.95
CA GLY A 179 7.92 6.62 8.15
C GLY A 179 7.44 5.39 8.93
N ILE A 180 6.15 5.11 8.85
CA ILE A 180 5.50 3.93 9.41
C ILE A 180 5.37 2.86 8.32
N VAL A 181 4.64 3.18 7.24
CA VAL A 181 4.38 2.28 6.12
C VAL A 181 4.04 3.11 4.87
N GLY A 182 4.49 2.62 3.71
CA GLY A 182 4.05 3.11 2.41
C GLY A 182 2.94 2.22 1.86
N MET A 183 1.90 2.83 1.31
CA MET A 183 0.80 2.13 0.67
C MET A 183 0.26 2.92 -0.52
N TRP A 184 -0.61 2.27 -1.28
CA TRP A 184 -1.30 2.90 -2.39
C TRP A 184 -2.73 3.26 -1.96
N THR A 185 -3.13 4.50 -2.20
CA THR A 185 -4.49 5.00 -1.91
C THR A 185 -5.02 5.83 -3.08
N LEU A 186 -6.35 5.91 -3.23
CA LEU A 186 -6.97 6.64 -4.34
C LEU A 186 -7.06 8.13 -4.06
N THR A 187 -7.31 8.52 -2.82
CA THR A 187 -7.47 9.92 -2.41
C THR A 187 -6.60 10.27 -1.20
N PRO A 188 -6.39 11.57 -0.93
CA PRO A 188 -5.80 12.02 0.33
C PRO A 188 -6.60 11.56 1.56
N GLY A 189 -7.92 11.53 1.46
CA GLY A 189 -8.81 11.08 2.53
C GLY A 189 -8.55 9.62 2.91
N ASP A 190 -8.37 8.74 1.93
CA ASP A 190 -8.07 7.32 2.16
C ASP A 190 -6.71 7.12 2.87
N CYS A 191 -5.72 7.98 2.55
CA CYS A 191 -4.43 7.96 3.24
C CYS A 191 -4.57 8.33 4.73
N ILE A 192 -5.41 9.30 5.05
CA ILE A 192 -5.74 9.66 6.42
C ILE A 192 -6.55 8.57 7.12
N GLU A 193 -7.44 7.88 6.43
CA GLU A 193 -8.18 6.75 7.00
C GLU A 193 -7.26 5.59 7.33
N ALA A 194 -6.29 5.29 6.47
CA ALA A 194 -5.27 4.31 6.78
C ALA A 194 -4.47 4.69 8.03
N CYS A 195 -4.14 5.98 8.19
CA CYS A 195 -3.51 6.50 9.39
C CYS A 195 -4.38 6.30 10.64
N HIS A 196 -5.68 6.59 10.53
CA HIS A 196 -6.65 6.40 11.61
C HIS A 196 -6.78 4.92 12.00
N VAL A 197 -6.95 4.03 11.02
CA VAL A 197 -7.03 2.57 11.21
C VAL A 197 -5.74 2.04 11.84
N TYR A 198 -4.58 2.55 11.42
CA TYR A 198 -3.29 2.22 12.04
C TYR A 198 -3.28 2.59 13.53
N ASN A 199 -3.82 3.74 13.91
CA ASN A 199 -3.88 4.13 15.33
C ASN A 199 -4.86 3.27 16.15
N LEU A 200 -5.96 2.83 15.55
CA LEU A 200 -6.94 1.97 16.21
C LEU A 200 -6.41 0.55 16.46
N TYR A 201 -5.76 -0.05 15.47
CA TYR A 201 -5.40 -1.47 15.49
C TYR A 201 -3.89 -1.75 15.56
N GLY A 202 -3.06 -0.73 15.42
CA GLY A 202 -1.61 -0.85 15.42
C GLY A 202 -1.09 -1.38 16.75
N SER A 203 -0.25 -2.43 16.69
CA SER A 203 0.37 -3.00 17.89
C SER A 203 1.40 -2.06 18.53
N ASN A 204 1.90 -1.08 17.78
CA ASN A 204 2.96 -0.18 18.23
C ASN A 204 2.41 1.18 18.69
N ARG A 205 1.87 1.22 19.92
CA ARG A 205 1.35 2.45 20.53
C ARG A 205 2.40 3.55 20.76
N ASN A 206 3.69 3.21 20.66
CA ASN A 206 4.78 4.16 20.82
C ASN A 206 5.07 4.98 19.56
N LYS A 207 4.41 4.66 18.44
CA LYS A 207 4.62 5.33 17.16
C LYS A 207 3.25 5.65 16.52
N PRO A 208 2.45 6.55 17.13
CA PRO A 208 1.15 6.91 16.56
C PRO A 208 1.34 7.55 15.19
N CYS A 209 0.44 7.26 14.26
CA CYS A 209 0.35 7.94 12.99
C CYS A 209 -0.27 9.33 13.19
N LEU A 210 0.45 10.37 12.81
CA LEU A 210 0.00 11.77 12.93
C LEU A 210 -0.56 12.30 11.60
N GLY A 211 -0.29 11.58 10.51
CA GLY A 211 -0.62 11.99 9.15
C GLY A 211 0.08 11.13 8.12
N GLY A 212 0.15 11.61 6.88
CA GLY A 212 0.89 10.93 5.83
C GLY A 212 1.18 11.80 4.62
N GLY A 213 2.33 11.56 3.98
CA GLY A 213 2.72 12.22 2.73
C GLY A 213 1.95 11.63 1.57
N PHE A 214 1.43 12.48 0.69
CA PHE A 214 0.65 12.05 -0.45
C PHE A 214 1.16 12.67 -1.76
N ILE A 215 1.28 11.85 -2.79
CA ILE A 215 1.78 12.24 -4.12
C ILE A 215 0.72 11.89 -5.16
N PRO A 216 -0.14 12.84 -5.57
CA PRO A 216 -1.28 12.56 -6.44
C PRO A 216 -0.86 12.03 -7.82
N ASP A 217 0.29 12.45 -8.34
CA ASP A 217 0.79 11.96 -9.64
C ASP A 217 1.17 10.47 -9.61
N TRP A 218 1.47 9.93 -8.42
CA TRP A 218 1.85 8.51 -8.26
C TRP A 218 0.65 7.57 -8.12
N THR A 219 -0.57 8.05 -8.41
CA THR A 219 -1.71 7.12 -8.61
C THR A 219 -1.52 6.25 -9.84
N ASP A 220 -0.79 6.74 -10.86
CA ASP A 220 -0.25 5.89 -11.92
C ASP A 220 0.95 5.10 -11.37
N ARG A 221 0.78 3.77 -11.31
CA ARG A 221 1.77 2.87 -10.74
C ARG A 221 3.06 2.83 -11.55
N ASP A 222 2.98 2.95 -12.87
CA ASP A 222 4.16 2.87 -13.73
C ASP A 222 5.01 4.14 -13.57
N GLU A 223 4.34 5.30 -13.48
CA GLU A 223 5.00 6.58 -13.21
C GLU A 223 5.63 6.60 -11.81
N GLY A 224 4.86 6.19 -10.79
CA GLY A 224 5.35 6.10 -9.41
C GLY A 224 6.52 5.14 -9.25
N ALA A 225 6.47 3.96 -9.88
CA ALA A 225 7.55 2.99 -9.82
C ALA A 225 8.83 3.51 -10.50
N LYS A 226 8.67 4.17 -11.65
CA LYS A 226 9.78 4.79 -12.40
C LYS A 226 10.45 5.91 -11.61
N MET A 227 9.67 6.80 -10.99
CA MET A 227 10.22 7.93 -10.23
C MET A 227 10.79 7.52 -8.87
N ASN A 228 10.21 6.52 -8.21
CA ASN A 228 10.63 6.08 -6.88
C ASN A 228 11.73 5.01 -6.92
N ASN A 229 12.06 4.47 -8.10
CA ASN A 229 12.98 3.33 -8.28
C ASN A 229 12.63 2.17 -7.33
N GLY A 230 11.35 1.87 -7.19
CA GLY A 230 10.86 0.98 -6.15
C GLY A 230 9.35 0.81 -6.16
N ALA A 231 8.79 0.46 -5.01
CA ALA A 231 7.36 0.26 -4.88
C ALA A 231 6.58 1.57 -5.16
N PRO A 232 5.51 1.54 -5.97
CA PRO A 232 4.74 2.71 -6.37
C PRO A 232 3.72 3.11 -5.29
N PHE A 233 4.20 3.38 -4.08
CA PHE A 233 3.36 3.89 -3.01
C PHE A 233 3.17 5.39 -3.21
N ASN A 234 1.94 5.86 -3.11
CA ASN A 234 1.62 7.28 -3.18
C ASN A 234 1.18 7.86 -1.84
N CYS A 235 0.95 7.02 -0.83
CA CYS A 235 0.64 7.40 0.55
C CYS A 235 1.71 6.83 1.48
N PHE A 236 2.30 7.70 2.31
CA PHE A 236 3.34 7.33 3.26
C PHE A 236 2.90 7.77 4.66
N LEU A 237 2.54 6.83 5.53
CA LEU A 237 2.11 7.12 6.89
C LEU A 237 3.29 7.57 7.75
N GLN A 238 3.09 8.61 8.56
CA GLN A 238 4.15 9.29 9.28
C GLN A 238 3.80 9.45 10.77
N SER A 239 4.80 9.27 11.63
CA SER A 239 4.63 9.34 13.09
C SER A 239 5.15 10.62 13.74
N ASN A 240 5.69 11.55 12.94
CA ASN A 240 6.33 12.76 13.45
C ASN A 240 6.08 13.92 12.47
N THR A 241 5.97 15.12 13.01
CA THR A 241 5.73 16.37 12.30
C THR A 241 7.01 17.14 11.99
N THR A 242 8.12 16.87 12.68
CA THR A 242 9.41 17.58 12.50
C THR A 242 10.01 17.42 11.10
N GLY A 243 9.54 16.42 10.33
CA GLY A 243 10.00 16.17 8.98
C GLY A 243 9.23 16.96 7.92
N ILE A 244 8.19 17.72 8.26
CA ILE A 244 7.44 18.46 7.24
C ILE A 244 8.27 19.65 6.76
N SER A 245 8.64 19.62 5.49
CA SER A 245 9.46 20.64 4.83
C SER A 245 8.85 21.02 3.48
N PRO A 246 9.22 22.19 2.92
CA PRO A 246 8.80 22.57 1.58
C PRO A 246 9.14 21.49 0.55
N ASN A 247 8.23 21.26 -0.40
CA ASN A 247 8.44 20.30 -1.48
C ASN A 247 9.65 20.74 -2.34
N ASP A 248 10.71 19.93 -2.30
CA ASP A 248 11.94 20.12 -3.04
C ASP A 248 11.86 19.56 -4.47
N ARG A 249 10.73 18.95 -4.86
CA ARG A 249 10.51 18.39 -6.20
C ARG A 249 9.94 19.43 -7.15
N ASP A 250 10.63 19.63 -8.27
CA ASP A 250 10.28 20.67 -9.25
C ASP A 250 9.11 20.33 -10.18
N ALA A 251 8.83 19.05 -10.37
CA ALA A 251 7.87 18.57 -11.37
C ALA A 251 6.73 17.73 -10.79
N VAL A 252 6.77 17.41 -9.49
CA VAL A 252 5.84 16.49 -8.85
C VAL A 252 5.19 17.19 -7.67
N GLU A 253 3.87 17.12 -7.62
CA GLU A 253 3.14 17.60 -6.46
C GLU A 253 3.37 16.68 -5.27
N VAL A 254 3.78 17.26 -4.14
CA VAL A 254 3.84 16.56 -2.86
C VAL A 254 3.03 17.37 -1.85
N VAL A 255 2.09 16.70 -1.20
CA VAL A 255 1.29 17.31 -0.13
C VAL A 255 1.48 16.56 1.18
N ALA A 256 1.46 17.32 2.27
CA ALA A 256 1.51 16.75 3.61
C ALA A 256 0.10 16.69 4.20
N LEU A 257 -0.38 15.52 4.61
CA LEU A 257 -1.72 15.34 5.19
C LEU A 257 -1.65 15.17 6.70
N CYS A 258 -2.18 16.12 7.44
CA CYS A 258 -2.11 16.14 8.89
C CYS A 258 -3.46 15.86 9.53
N MET A 259 -3.52 14.94 10.50
CA MET A 259 -4.71 14.82 11.34
C MET A 259 -4.92 16.12 12.15
N THR A 260 -6.18 16.43 12.44
CA THR A 260 -6.55 17.66 13.17
C THR A 260 -5.78 17.78 14.50
N GLY A 261 -5.19 18.95 14.74
CA GLY A 261 -4.43 19.27 15.95
C GLY A 261 -3.00 18.71 15.99
N GLN A 262 -2.57 17.91 15.01
CA GLN A 262 -1.24 17.29 15.04
C GLN A 262 -0.14 18.17 14.41
N CYS A 263 -0.50 19.13 13.55
CA CYS A 263 0.45 19.90 12.75
C CYS A 263 0.22 21.41 12.83
N ASP A 264 -0.32 21.92 13.93
CA ASP A 264 -0.77 23.32 14.00
C ASP A 264 0.39 24.32 13.82
N ASN A 265 1.59 23.96 14.29
CA ASN A 265 2.79 24.80 14.28
C ASN A 265 3.62 24.77 12.98
N ILE A 266 3.09 24.20 11.89
CA ILE A 266 3.84 24.02 10.64
C ILE A 266 3.37 25.00 9.59
N GLY A 267 4.29 25.77 9.01
CA GLY A 267 4.01 26.70 7.91
C GLY A 267 3.32 27.99 8.31
N THR A 268 3.20 28.28 9.61
CA THR A 268 2.80 29.61 10.11
C THR A 268 4.05 30.49 10.17
N VAL A 269 4.36 31.19 9.08
CA VAL A 269 5.36 32.27 9.05
C VAL A 269 4.63 33.60 9.10
#